data_AF-A0A0D2KVD6-F1
#
_entry.id   AF-A0A0D2KVD6-F1
#
_cell.length_a   1.000
_cell.length_b   1.000
_cell.length_c   1.000
_cell.angle_alpha   90.00
_cell.angle_beta   90.00
_cell.angle_gamma   90.00
#
_symmetry.space_group_name_H-M   'P 1'
#
loop_
_entity.id
_entity.type
_entity.pdbx_description
1 polymer ?
#
loop_
_entity_poly.entity_id
_entity_poly.type
_entity_poly.pdbx_seq_one_letter_code
_entity_poly.pdbx_strand_id
1 'polypeptide(L)'
;MASGDAATMAGDAAAAVQVTAADLEAATQELEALREQLETQRRLAEANLNPKRPDEPELSRRDSSIKKNAAMTKKLRAVSEEARAQLLAEVGRINMSKYVSEAVAALSEAPPSRANDAAAAVQVASALHQTYPEFGAALGAALAKAAGARQAGEDERTALKRQRAALRLLGELQAARVVVDAAPLLGVVRDLVGPPGARGSAKGW
;
A
#
# COMPACT_ATOMS: atom_id res chain seq x y z
N MET A 1 -55.95 -49.84 20.06
CA MET A 1 -54.60 -49.96 19.46
C MET A 1 -54.82 -50.02 17.95
N ALA A 2 -54.42 -49.07 17.11
CA ALA A 2 -53.35 -48.09 17.21
C ALA A 2 -53.80 -46.76 16.58
N SER A 3 -53.68 -45.68 17.34
CA SER A 3 -53.47 -44.33 16.84
C SER A 3 -52.00 -44.24 16.40
N GLY A 4 -51.75 -43.78 15.18
CA GLY A 4 -50.40 -43.53 14.68
C GLY A 4 -50.38 -42.21 13.96
N ASP A 5 -49.68 -41.25 14.55
CA ASP A 5 -49.61 -39.84 14.19
C ASP A 5 -49.22 -39.58 12.74
N ALA A 6 -50.12 -38.96 11.98
CA ALA A 6 -49.82 -38.31 10.71
C ALA A 6 -49.51 -36.81 10.90
N ALA A 7 -49.04 -36.43 12.09
CA ALA A 7 -48.78 -35.05 12.49
C ALA A 7 -47.28 -34.80 12.69
N THR A 8 -46.43 -35.11 11.71
CA THR A 8 -45.02 -34.68 11.74
C THR A 8 -44.38 -34.61 10.34
N MET A 9 -45.04 -33.97 9.37
CA MET A 9 -44.44 -33.68 8.04
C MET A 9 -44.63 -32.21 7.63
N ALA A 10 -44.53 -31.29 8.58
CA ALA A 10 -44.53 -29.85 8.33
C ALA A 10 -43.38 -29.18 9.09
N GLY A 11 -42.17 -29.71 8.91
CA GLY A 11 -40.94 -29.14 9.42
C GLY A 11 -39.95 -29.07 8.27
N ASP A 12 -39.99 -27.96 7.54
CA ASP A 12 -38.85 -27.10 7.19
C ASP A 12 -39.25 -26.29 5.93
N ALA A 13 -40.16 -25.34 6.11
CA ALA A 13 -40.38 -24.31 5.11
C ALA A 13 -39.11 -23.45 5.12
N ALA A 14 -38.18 -23.74 4.20
CA ALA A 14 -37.05 -22.89 3.91
C ALA A 14 -37.56 -21.46 3.81
N ALA A 15 -37.24 -20.64 4.82
CA ALA A 15 -37.63 -19.24 4.86
C ALA A 15 -37.05 -18.59 3.61
N ALA A 16 -37.89 -18.35 2.60
CA ALA A 16 -37.49 -17.66 1.40
C ALA A 16 -36.99 -16.29 1.84
N VAL A 17 -35.69 -16.04 1.66
CA VAL A 17 -35.10 -14.72 1.90
C VAL A 17 -35.81 -13.76 0.95
N GLN A 18 -36.74 -12.97 1.48
CA GLN A 18 -37.42 -11.93 0.73
C GLN A 18 -36.45 -10.78 0.56
N VAL A 19 -35.79 -10.72 -0.60
CA VAL A 19 -34.98 -9.56 -1.00
C VAL A 19 -35.93 -8.41 -1.31
N THR A 20 -35.84 -7.34 -0.52
CA THR A 20 -36.67 -6.15 -0.71
C THR A 20 -36.08 -5.24 -1.80
N ALA A 21 -36.89 -4.31 -2.32
CA ALA A 21 -36.39 -3.28 -3.24
C ALA A 21 -35.29 -2.41 -2.60
N ALA A 22 -35.39 -2.16 -1.29
CA ALA A 22 -34.37 -1.43 -0.53
C ALA A 22 -33.05 -2.20 -0.41
N ASP A 23 -33.11 -3.53 -0.22
CA ASP A 23 -31.91 -4.38 -0.20
C ASP A 23 -31.21 -4.40 -1.56
N LEU A 24 -31.99 -4.43 -2.64
CA LEU A 24 -31.47 -4.36 -3.99
C LEU A 24 -30.80 -2.99 -4.26
N GLU A 25 -31.43 -1.90 -3.85
CA GLU A 25 -30.88 -0.54 -3.99
C GLU A 25 -29.56 -0.37 -3.20
N ALA A 26 -29.52 -0.80 -1.94
CA ALA A 26 -28.31 -0.77 -1.13
C ALA A 26 -27.17 -1.59 -1.76
N ALA A 27 -27.48 -2.80 -2.25
CA ALA A 27 -26.50 -3.63 -2.94
C ALA A 27 -25.99 -2.99 -4.24
N THR A 28 -26.85 -2.31 -4.99
CA THR A 28 -26.40 -1.56 -6.19
C THR A 28 -25.46 -0.41 -5.86
N GLN A 29 -25.76 0.37 -4.82
CA GLN A 29 -24.91 1.48 -4.38
C GLN A 29 -23.53 0.98 -3.89
N GLU A 30 -23.50 -0.14 -3.16
CA GLU A 30 -22.23 -0.75 -2.73
C GLU A 30 -21.40 -1.24 -3.92
N LEU A 31 -22.03 -1.89 -4.91
CA LEU A 31 -21.35 -2.34 -6.13
C LEU A 31 -20.79 -1.17 -6.94
N GLU A 32 -21.53 -0.06 -7.04
CA GLU A 32 -21.07 1.15 -7.73
C GLU A 32 -19.86 1.77 -7.02
N ALA A 33 -19.90 1.90 -5.69
CA ALA A 33 -18.79 2.40 -4.90
C ALA A 33 -17.53 1.50 -5.05
N LEU A 34 -17.69 0.19 -5.03
CA LEU A 34 -16.59 -0.76 -5.24
C LEU A 34 -16.01 -0.66 -6.65
N ARG A 35 -16.86 -0.48 -7.68
CA ARG A 35 -16.40 -0.27 -9.06
C ARG A 35 -15.58 1.01 -9.19
N GLU A 36 -16.07 2.13 -8.66
CA GLU A 36 -15.34 3.40 -8.68
C GLU A 36 -13.98 3.29 -7.96
N GLN A 37 -13.94 2.56 -6.84
CA GLN A 37 -12.70 2.30 -6.13
C GLN A 37 -11.71 1.48 -6.98
N LEU A 38 -12.17 0.42 -7.63
CA LEU A 38 -11.33 -0.41 -8.51
C LEU A 38 -10.83 0.36 -9.73
N GLU A 39 -11.66 1.19 -10.34
CA GLU A 39 -11.29 2.06 -11.46
C GLU A 39 -10.22 3.08 -11.05
N THR A 40 -10.36 3.68 -9.86
CA THR A 40 -9.37 4.60 -9.30
C THR A 40 -8.02 3.90 -9.08
N GLN A 41 -8.03 2.69 -8.52
CA GLN A 41 -6.81 1.88 -8.34
C GLN A 41 -6.17 1.51 -9.68
N ARG A 42 -6.98 1.09 -10.65
CA ARG A 42 -6.53 0.74 -12.00
C ARG A 42 -5.89 1.93 -12.72
N ARG A 43 -6.52 3.10 -12.67
CA ARG A 43 -6.00 4.33 -13.27
C ARG A 43 -4.64 4.72 -12.67
N LEU A 44 -4.48 4.59 -11.36
CA LEU A 44 -3.20 4.85 -10.69
C LEU A 44 -2.13 3.84 -11.15
N ALA A 45 -2.49 2.56 -11.23
CA ALA A 45 -1.59 1.52 -11.72
C ALA A 45 -1.15 1.74 -13.18
N GLU A 46 -2.07 2.13 -14.06
CA GLU A 46 -1.76 2.46 -15.46
C GLU A 46 -0.82 3.68 -15.56
N ALA A 47 -1.03 4.71 -14.73
CA ALA A 47 -0.15 5.88 -14.66
C ALA A 47 1.25 5.54 -14.12
N ASN A 48 1.36 4.59 -13.19
CA ASN A 48 2.64 4.14 -12.64
C ASN A 48 3.40 3.20 -13.60
N LEU A 49 2.69 2.43 -14.43
CA LEU A 49 3.30 1.61 -15.48
C LEU A 49 3.83 2.45 -16.65
N ASN A 50 3.13 3.54 -16.98
CA ASN A 50 3.48 4.42 -18.09
C ASN A 50 3.65 5.87 -17.60
N PRO A 51 4.65 6.14 -16.73
CA PRO A 51 4.82 7.44 -16.12
C PRO A 51 5.24 8.48 -17.16
N LYS A 52 4.51 9.60 -17.21
CA LYS A 52 4.91 10.79 -17.98
C LYS A 52 5.87 11.61 -17.13
N ARG A 53 7.15 11.27 -17.22
CA ARG A 53 8.20 11.90 -16.41
C ARG A 53 8.46 13.32 -16.92
N PRO A 54 8.63 14.31 -16.02
CA PRO A 54 9.02 15.64 -16.42
C PRO A 54 10.46 15.65 -16.94
N ASP A 55 10.72 16.44 -17.97
CA ASP A 55 12.06 16.61 -18.51
C ASP A 55 12.93 17.49 -17.58
N GLU A 56 14.24 17.46 -17.79
CA GLU A 56 15.20 18.25 -16.99
C GLU A 56 14.84 19.75 -16.90
N PRO A 57 14.39 20.44 -17.97
CA PRO A 57 13.98 21.84 -17.87
C PRO A 57 12.73 22.08 -17.03
N GLU A 58 11.84 21.08 -16.91
CA GLU A 58 10.66 21.17 -16.05
C GLU A 58 11.05 20.98 -14.58
N LEU A 59 11.95 20.04 -14.30
CA LEU A 59 12.48 19.80 -12.96
C LEU A 59 13.35 20.96 -12.46
N SER A 60 14.11 21.62 -13.34
CA SER A 60 14.97 22.74 -12.96
C SER A 60 14.19 24.00 -12.52
N ARG A 61 12.92 24.13 -12.92
CA ARG A 61 12.01 25.20 -12.47
C ARG A 61 11.42 24.95 -11.08
N ARG A 62 11.49 23.73 -10.56
CA ARG A 62 11.00 23.37 -9.22
C ARG A 62 12.01 23.78 -8.15
N ASP A 63 11.54 23.96 -6.93
CA ASP A 63 12.40 24.38 -5.81
C ASP A 63 13.34 23.23 -5.40
N SER A 64 14.66 23.43 -5.58
CA SER A 64 15.70 22.46 -5.22
C SER A 64 16.43 22.83 -3.92
N SER A 65 15.89 23.77 -3.13
CA SER A 65 16.57 24.22 -1.91
C SER A 65 16.65 23.10 -0.87
N ILE A 66 17.80 23.05 -0.18
CA ILE A 66 18.06 22.06 0.89
C ILE A 66 16.97 22.13 1.96
N LYS A 67 16.55 23.35 2.33
CA LYS A 67 15.52 23.59 3.36
C LYS A 67 14.18 22.95 2.98
N LYS A 68 13.72 23.13 1.74
CA LYS A 68 12.45 22.55 1.27
C LYS A 68 12.52 21.04 1.16
N ASN A 69 13.61 20.51 0.62
CA ASN A 69 13.83 19.07 0.54
C ASN A 69 13.90 18.42 1.93
N ALA A 70 14.64 18.99 2.89
CA ALA A 70 14.70 18.49 4.25
C ALA A 70 13.31 18.50 4.94
N ALA A 71 12.53 19.56 4.74
CA ALA A 71 11.16 19.62 5.23
C ALA A 71 10.26 18.56 4.58
N MET A 72 10.40 18.35 3.27
CA MET A 72 9.67 17.34 2.52
C MET A 72 10.00 15.93 3.01
N THR A 73 11.28 15.59 3.17
CA THR A 73 11.74 14.32 3.75
C THR A 73 11.18 14.09 5.15
N LYS A 74 11.10 15.14 5.99
CA LYS A 74 10.47 15.04 7.32
C LYS A 74 8.98 14.72 7.22
N LYS A 75 8.25 15.31 6.26
CA LYS A 75 6.84 15.02 6.03
C LYS A 75 6.62 13.60 5.51
N LEU A 76 7.51 13.09 4.66
CA LEU A 76 7.46 11.70 4.17
C LEU A 76 7.60 10.64 5.29
N ARG A 77 8.26 10.97 6.41
CA ARG A 77 8.33 10.07 7.59
C ARG A 77 7.02 9.98 8.36
N ALA A 78 6.09 10.89 8.14
CA ALA A 78 4.85 11.03 8.90
C ALA A 78 3.67 11.29 7.97
N VAL A 79 3.59 10.54 6.86
CA VAL A 79 2.45 10.62 5.95
C VAL A 79 1.18 10.21 6.67
N SER A 80 0.13 11.00 6.50
CA SER A 80 -1.21 10.69 6.96
C SER A 80 -2.23 11.06 5.90
N GLU A 81 -3.44 10.49 5.99
CA GLU A 81 -4.53 10.82 5.08
C GLU A 81 -4.93 12.29 5.14
N GLU A 82 -4.90 12.91 6.32
CA GLU A 82 -5.26 14.32 6.52
C GLU A 82 -4.29 15.28 5.79
N ALA A 83 -3.00 14.92 5.76
CA ALA A 83 -1.97 15.73 5.10
C ALA A 83 -1.79 15.40 3.62
N ARG A 84 -2.46 14.35 3.09
CA ARG A 84 -2.21 13.79 1.75
C ARG A 84 -2.28 14.84 0.65
N ALA A 85 -3.37 15.62 0.60
CA ALA A 85 -3.61 16.59 -0.47
C ALA A 85 -2.55 17.70 -0.48
N GLN A 86 -2.20 18.21 0.70
CA GLN A 86 -1.14 19.21 0.85
C GLN A 86 0.22 18.63 0.43
N LEU A 87 0.52 17.40 0.86
CA LEU A 87 1.78 16.75 0.59
C LEU A 87 1.98 16.49 -0.91
N LEU A 88 0.94 16.03 -1.62
CA LEU A 88 0.97 15.85 -3.08
C LEU A 88 1.22 17.18 -3.82
N ALA A 89 0.57 18.26 -3.40
CA ALA A 89 0.80 19.58 -3.98
C ALA A 89 2.24 20.08 -3.78
N GLU A 90 2.85 19.74 -2.64
CA GLU A 90 4.26 20.07 -2.36
C GLU A 90 5.24 19.21 -3.17
N VAL A 91 4.99 17.90 -3.30
CA VAL A 91 5.80 16.98 -4.15
C VAL A 91 5.91 17.49 -5.58
N GLY A 92 4.80 18.00 -6.15
CA GLY A 92 4.80 18.53 -7.51
C GLY A 92 5.64 19.81 -7.71
N ARG A 93 5.99 20.51 -6.63
CA ARG A 93 6.69 21.81 -6.68
C ARG A 93 8.16 21.74 -6.26
N ILE A 94 8.57 20.64 -5.64
CA ILE A 94 9.93 20.45 -5.13
C ILE A 94 10.70 19.51 -6.08
N ASN A 95 11.95 19.88 -6.38
CA ASN A 95 12.88 19.00 -7.07
C ASN A 95 13.66 18.17 -6.05
N MET A 96 13.32 16.89 -5.97
CA MET A 96 13.94 15.90 -5.09
C MET A 96 14.97 15.02 -5.81
N SER A 97 15.45 15.38 -7.01
CA SER A 97 16.37 14.54 -7.79
C SER A 97 17.64 14.16 -7.00
N LYS A 98 18.11 15.07 -6.13
CA LYS A 98 19.26 14.84 -5.24
C LYS A 98 18.91 14.16 -3.90
N TYR A 99 17.62 13.97 -3.63
CA TYR A 99 17.06 13.54 -2.34
C TYR A 99 16.19 12.29 -2.46
N VAL A 100 16.25 11.57 -3.58
CA VAL A 100 15.44 10.37 -3.83
C VAL A 100 15.74 9.29 -2.78
N SER A 101 17.01 9.09 -2.44
CA SER A 101 17.42 8.11 -1.43
C SER A 101 16.86 8.45 -0.04
N GLU A 102 16.86 9.73 0.33
CA GLU A 102 16.31 10.21 1.60
C GLU A 102 14.79 10.08 1.63
N ALA A 103 14.10 10.30 0.50
CA ALA A 103 12.67 10.07 0.37
C ALA A 103 12.33 8.57 0.54
N VAL A 104 13.11 7.68 -0.07
CA VAL A 104 13.00 6.22 0.09
C VAL A 104 13.21 5.81 1.54
N ALA A 105 14.26 6.31 2.18
CA ALA A 105 14.54 6.04 3.59
C ALA A 105 13.39 6.54 4.48
N ALA A 106 12.89 7.74 4.24
CA ALA A 106 11.79 8.32 5.01
C ALA A 106 10.52 7.46 4.97
N LEU A 107 10.15 6.93 3.80
CA LEU A 107 8.96 6.10 3.65
C LEU A 107 9.13 4.65 4.16
N SER A 108 10.36 4.12 4.16
CA SER A 108 10.66 2.74 4.55
C SER A 108 11.05 2.55 6.02
N GLU A 109 11.68 3.55 6.65
CA GLU A 109 12.05 3.51 8.07
C GLU A 109 10.84 3.68 8.99
N ALA A 110 9.84 4.47 8.56
CA ALA A 110 8.63 4.78 9.32
C ALA A 110 7.35 4.53 8.48
N PRO A 111 7.09 3.29 8.04
CA PRO A 111 5.93 2.98 7.22
C PRO A 111 4.63 3.25 8.01
N PRO A 112 3.60 3.83 7.38
CA PRO A 112 2.34 4.13 8.06
C PRO A 112 1.65 2.87 8.60
N SER A 113 1.21 2.93 9.85
CA SER A 113 0.59 1.79 10.52
C SER A 113 -0.91 1.64 10.28
N ARG A 114 -1.59 2.74 9.93
CA ARG A 114 -3.04 2.75 9.64
C ARG A 114 -3.26 2.53 8.15
N ALA A 115 -4.36 1.86 7.82
CA ALA A 115 -4.73 1.57 6.43
C ALA A 115 -4.90 2.84 5.58
N ASN A 116 -5.60 3.85 6.10
CA ASN A 116 -5.82 5.11 5.37
C ASN A 116 -4.50 5.86 5.14
N ASP A 117 -3.62 5.88 6.15
CA ASP A 117 -2.31 6.52 6.04
C ASP A 117 -1.40 5.77 5.04
N ALA A 118 -1.54 4.43 4.94
CA ALA A 118 -0.85 3.63 3.93
C ALA A 118 -1.35 3.95 2.52
N ALA A 119 -2.67 4.06 2.32
CA ALA A 119 -3.25 4.48 1.04
C ALA A 119 -2.78 5.89 0.64
N ALA A 120 -2.68 6.82 1.60
CA ALA A 120 -2.09 8.14 1.38
C ALA A 120 -0.63 8.07 0.95
N ALA A 121 0.18 7.21 1.60
CA ALA A 121 1.57 6.99 1.22
C ALA A 121 1.71 6.37 -0.17
N VAL A 122 0.80 5.49 -0.59
CA VAL A 122 0.78 4.94 -1.96
C VAL A 122 0.58 6.05 -3.01
N GLN A 123 -0.32 7.00 -2.77
CA GLN A 123 -0.53 8.14 -3.67
C GLN A 123 0.73 9.02 -3.77
N VAL A 124 1.36 9.31 -2.62
CA VAL A 124 2.60 10.12 -2.57
C VAL A 124 3.77 9.40 -3.24
N ALA A 125 3.94 8.10 -2.95
CA ALA A 125 4.94 7.26 -3.57
C ALA A 125 4.72 7.12 -5.09
N SER A 126 3.46 7.06 -5.54
CA SER A 126 3.13 7.06 -6.97
C SER A 126 3.56 8.36 -7.64
N ALA A 127 3.32 9.53 -7.02
CA ALA A 127 3.79 10.81 -7.56
C ALA A 127 5.32 10.90 -7.65
N LEU A 128 6.03 10.40 -6.64
CA LEU A 128 7.49 10.31 -6.64
C LEU A 128 7.99 9.33 -7.71
N HIS A 129 7.38 8.15 -7.83
CA HIS A 129 7.68 7.15 -8.85
C HIS A 129 7.46 7.67 -10.26
N GLN A 130 6.38 8.41 -10.50
CA GLN A 130 6.08 9.03 -11.79
C GLN A 130 7.04 10.17 -12.13
N THR A 131 7.78 10.69 -11.14
CA THR A 131 8.78 11.75 -11.35
C THR A 131 10.19 11.16 -11.50
N TYR A 132 10.61 10.27 -10.60
CA TYR A 132 11.99 9.78 -10.49
C TYR A 132 12.11 8.28 -10.86
N PRO A 133 12.89 7.90 -11.90
CA PRO A 133 12.94 6.52 -12.43
C PRO A 133 13.27 5.43 -11.41
N GLU A 134 14.27 5.68 -10.58
CA GLU A 134 14.82 4.67 -9.65
C GLU A 134 14.02 4.53 -8.35
N PHE A 135 13.03 5.41 -8.12
CA PHE A 135 12.35 5.52 -6.84
C PHE A 135 11.59 4.23 -6.47
N GLY A 136 10.79 3.68 -7.39
CA GLY A 136 9.95 2.51 -7.12
C GLY A 136 10.77 1.27 -6.75
N ALA A 137 11.83 0.98 -7.52
CA ALA A 137 12.72 -0.15 -7.27
C ALA A 137 13.46 -0.01 -5.92
N ALA A 138 13.99 1.18 -5.63
CA ALA A 138 14.69 1.45 -4.37
C ALA A 138 13.74 1.34 -3.16
N LEU A 139 12.52 1.87 -3.26
CA LEU A 139 11.51 1.78 -2.20
C LEU A 139 11.09 0.32 -1.93
N GLY A 140 10.86 -0.46 -2.99
CA GLY A 140 10.51 -1.88 -2.86
C GLY A 140 11.57 -2.67 -2.11
N ALA A 141 12.85 -2.50 -2.47
CA ALA A 141 13.96 -3.15 -1.77
C ALA A 141 14.08 -2.71 -0.30
N ALA A 142 13.92 -1.42 -0.02
CA ALA A 142 13.99 -0.88 1.34
C ALA A 142 12.84 -1.40 2.23
N LEU A 143 11.62 -1.46 1.70
CA LEU A 143 10.46 -2.00 2.41
C LEU A 143 10.56 -3.50 2.64
N ALA A 144 11.08 -4.27 1.69
CA ALA A 144 11.32 -5.69 1.89
C ALA A 144 12.30 -5.95 3.04
N LYS A 145 13.40 -5.17 3.09
CA LYS A 145 14.32 -5.19 4.23
C LYS A 145 13.62 -4.81 5.53
N ALA A 146 12.79 -3.77 5.53
CA ALA A 146 12.04 -3.35 6.71
C ALA A 146 11.03 -4.42 7.18
N ALA A 147 10.41 -5.15 6.27
CA ALA A 147 9.47 -6.23 6.58
C ALA A 147 10.16 -7.50 7.12
N GLY A 148 11.38 -7.81 6.65
CA GLY A 148 12.11 -9.03 7.03
C GLY A 148 13.10 -8.88 8.19
N ALA A 149 13.72 -7.70 8.36
CA ALA A 149 14.78 -7.50 9.35
C ALA A 149 14.22 -7.06 10.71
N ARG A 150 14.80 -7.59 11.80
CA ARG A 150 14.64 -7.05 13.15
C ARG A 150 15.85 -6.15 13.45
N GLN A 151 15.62 -4.95 13.97
CA GLN A 151 16.73 -4.09 14.36
C GLN A 151 17.31 -4.59 15.70
N ALA A 152 18.63 -4.51 15.87
CA ALA A 152 19.28 -4.94 17.10
C ALA A 152 18.80 -4.09 18.28
N GLY A 153 18.36 -4.73 19.37
CA GLY A 153 17.80 -4.04 20.53
C GLY A 153 16.37 -3.50 20.36
N GLU A 154 15.72 -3.75 19.22
CA GLU A 154 14.32 -3.36 18.98
C GLU A 154 13.36 -4.26 19.76
N ASP A 155 12.50 -3.63 20.56
CA ASP A 155 11.39 -4.29 21.25
C ASP A 155 10.54 -5.10 20.26
N GLU A 156 10.12 -6.30 20.66
CA GLU A 156 9.41 -7.24 19.80
C GLU A 156 8.12 -6.66 19.23
N ARG A 157 7.34 -6.03 20.09
CA ARG A 157 6.04 -5.48 19.72
C ARG A 157 6.23 -4.32 18.74
N THR A 158 7.28 -3.54 18.90
CA THR A 158 7.65 -2.45 18.01
C THR A 158 8.12 -2.97 16.65
N ALA A 159 8.99 -3.99 16.64
CA ALA A 159 9.47 -4.63 15.43
C ALA A 159 8.30 -5.23 14.61
N LEU A 160 7.39 -5.98 15.24
CA LEU A 160 6.24 -6.59 14.57
C LEU A 160 5.29 -5.54 13.97
N LYS A 161 5.07 -4.41 14.66
CA LYS A 161 4.26 -3.30 14.12
C LYS A 161 4.89 -2.73 12.85
N ARG A 162 6.20 -2.48 12.88
CA ARG A 162 6.96 -1.94 11.73
C ARG A 162 6.96 -2.94 10.57
N GLN A 163 7.22 -4.22 10.84
CA GLN A 163 7.23 -5.28 9.82
C GLN A 163 5.88 -5.43 9.13
N ARG A 164 4.78 -5.43 9.91
CA ARG A 164 3.42 -5.48 9.38
C ARG A 164 3.09 -4.25 8.51
N ALA A 165 3.46 -3.06 8.97
CA ALA A 165 3.27 -1.82 8.22
C ALA A 165 4.07 -1.81 6.92
N ALA A 166 5.34 -2.24 6.96
CA ALA A 166 6.20 -2.36 5.78
C ALA A 166 5.66 -3.36 4.76
N LEU A 167 5.25 -4.56 5.22
CA LEU A 167 4.67 -5.59 4.35
C LEU A 167 3.36 -5.12 3.70
N ARG A 168 2.50 -4.43 4.46
CA ARG A 168 1.27 -3.83 3.95
C ARG A 168 1.59 -2.82 2.84
N LEU A 169 2.44 -1.84 3.12
CA LEU A 169 2.79 -0.80 2.16
C LEU A 169 3.45 -1.40 0.92
N LEU A 170 4.33 -2.39 1.07
CA LEU A 170 4.94 -3.09 -0.07
C LEU A 170 3.90 -3.76 -0.96
N GLY A 171 2.92 -4.46 -0.37
CA GLY A 171 1.82 -5.07 -1.10
C GLY A 171 0.95 -4.05 -1.85
N GLU A 172 0.59 -2.95 -1.19
CA GLU A 172 -0.22 -1.89 -1.81
C GLU A 172 0.55 -1.17 -2.95
N LEU A 173 1.85 -0.92 -2.79
CA LEU A 173 2.70 -0.35 -3.84
C LEU A 173 2.86 -1.28 -5.05
N GLN A 174 2.84 -2.58 -4.82
CA GLN A 174 2.88 -3.56 -5.90
C GLN A 174 1.55 -3.65 -6.65
N ALA A 175 0.42 -3.59 -5.93
CA ALA A 175 -0.91 -3.46 -6.53
C ALA A 175 -1.03 -2.17 -7.37
N ALA A 176 -0.49 -1.06 -6.86
CA ALA A 176 -0.42 0.23 -7.56
C ALA A 176 0.66 0.27 -8.65
N ARG A 177 1.43 -0.80 -8.87
CA ARG A 177 2.49 -0.88 -9.90
C ARG A 177 3.61 0.16 -9.75
N VAL A 178 3.82 0.69 -8.54
CA VAL A 178 5.03 1.46 -8.19
C VAL A 178 6.22 0.51 -8.08
N VAL A 179 6.01 -0.63 -7.40
CA VAL A 179 6.96 -1.74 -7.35
C VAL A 179 6.49 -2.77 -8.37
N VAL A 180 7.19 -2.87 -9.50
CA VAL A 180 6.79 -3.76 -10.61
C VAL A 180 7.32 -5.18 -10.40
N ASP A 181 8.56 -5.30 -9.94
CA ASP A 181 9.20 -6.57 -9.61
C ASP A 181 8.61 -7.16 -8.32
N ALA A 182 8.13 -8.39 -8.40
CA ALA A 182 7.54 -9.10 -7.28
C ALA A 182 8.57 -9.76 -6.35
N ALA A 183 9.83 -9.87 -6.77
CA ALA A 183 10.88 -10.54 -6.01
C ALA A 183 11.02 -10.05 -4.56
N PRO A 184 10.97 -8.73 -4.25
CA PRO A 184 11.10 -8.26 -2.88
C PRO A 184 9.95 -8.76 -1.99
N LEU A 185 8.70 -8.72 -2.47
CA LEU A 185 7.54 -9.17 -1.72
C LEU A 185 7.55 -10.69 -1.53
N LEU A 186 7.82 -11.44 -2.60
CA LEU A 186 7.89 -12.91 -2.55
C LEU A 186 9.02 -13.39 -1.63
N GLY A 187 10.17 -12.70 -1.63
CA GLY A 187 11.27 -12.98 -0.73
C GLY A 187 10.88 -12.84 0.74
N VAL A 188 10.16 -11.77 1.10
CA VAL A 188 9.66 -11.57 2.47
C VAL A 188 8.64 -12.67 2.84
N VAL A 189 7.69 -12.97 1.95
CA VAL A 189 6.67 -14.01 2.22
C VAL A 189 7.33 -15.37 2.43
N ARG A 190 8.31 -15.74 1.59
CA ARG A 190 9.10 -16.97 1.76
C ARG A 190 9.77 -17.00 3.12
N ASP A 191 10.42 -15.91 3.53
CA ASP A 191 11.16 -15.85 4.79
C ASP A 191 10.23 -15.89 6.03
N LEU A 192 8.97 -15.45 5.89
CA LEU A 192 7.95 -15.51 6.94
C LEU A 192 7.29 -16.89 7.06
N VAL A 193 7.11 -17.60 5.93
CA VAL A 193 6.49 -18.94 5.87
C VAL A 193 7.52 -20.05 6.11
N GLY A 194 8.80 -19.78 5.83
CA GLY A 194 9.89 -20.72 6.04
C GLY A 194 10.08 -21.12 7.52
N PRO A 195 10.76 -22.25 7.78
CA PRO A 195 10.98 -22.74 9.13
C PRO A 195 11.70 -21.68 10.00
N PRO A 196 11.34 -21.57 11.30
CA PRO A 196 11.93 -20.58 12.19
C PRO A 196 13.46 -20.74 12.22
N GLY A 197 14.18 -19.73 11.73
CA GLY A 197 15.65 -19.74 11.61
C GLY A 197 16.19 -19.68 10.18
N ALA A 198 15.35 -19.83 9.14
CA ALA A 198 15.76 -19.73 7.74
C ALA A 198 15.97 -18.28 7.23
N ARG A 199 15.68 -17.27 8.06
CA ARG A 199 15.84 -15.85 7.72
C ARG A 199 17.31 -15.54 7.38
N GLY A 200 17.60 -15.33 6.10
CA GLY A 200 18.91 -14.88 5.62
C GLY A 200 19.73 -15.88 4.79
N SER A 201 19.24 -17.10 4.54
CA SER A 201 19.92 -18.07 3.65
C SER A 201 19.17 -18.26 2.34
N ALA A 202 19.31 -17.32 1.41
CA ALA A 202 19.13 -17.60 -0.01
C ALA A 202 19.77 -16.50 -0.86
N LYS A 203 21.09 -16.60 -1.07
CA LYS A 203 21.72 -16.03 -2.26
C LYS A 203 21.41 -16.96 -3.42
N GLY A 204 20.70 -16.46 -4.43
CA GLY A 204 20.44 -17.21 -5.65
C GLY A 204 19.11 -16.83 -6.28
N TRP A 205 19.18 -15.97 -7.29
CA TRP A 205 18.40 -16.09 -8.50
C TRP A 205 19.34 -16.63 -9.57
#